data_AF-A0A2V9BBH4-F1
#
_entry.id   AF-A0A2V9BBH4-F1
#
_cell.length_a   1.000
_cell.length_b   1.000
_cell.length_c   1.000
_cell.angle_alpha   90.00
_cell.angle_beta   90.00
_cell.angle_gamma   90.00
#
_symmetry.space_group_name_H-M   'P 1'
#
loop_
_entity.id
_entity.type
_entity.pdbx_description
1 polymer ?
#
loop_
_entity_poly.entity_id
_entity_poly.type
_entity_poly.pdbx_seq_one_letter_code
_entity_poly.pdbx_strand_id
1 'polypeptide(L)'
;NLQKASVELAKDWRKDRALRHLEAMLIVADAKGTFLVSGNGDVIEPDDGMCAIGSGGSYALAAARALLKHTKLTAKEIAQEAMRISSEICIFTNANFTIEEL
;
A
#
# COMPACT_ATOMS: atom_id res chain seq x y z
N ASN A 1 -17.56 -4.72 -4.22
CA ASN A 1 -17.09 -5.43 -5.43
C ASN A 1 -15.57 -5.40 -5.59
N LEU A 2 -14.82 -4.57 -4.84
CA LEU A 2 -13.36 -4.47 -4.97
C LEU A 2 -12.64 -5.80 -4.69
N GLN A 3 -12.92 -6.48 -3.57
CA GLN A 3 -12.31 -7.77 -3.24
C GLN A 3 -12.39 -8.80 -4.38
N LYS A 4 -13.56 -8.97 -4.99
CA LYS A 4 -13.75 -9.88 -6.12
C LYS A 4 -12.93 -9.43 -7.33
N ALA A 5 -12.90 -8.14 -7.63
CA ALA A 5 -12.09 -7.59 -8.72
C ALA A 5 -10.59 -7.80 -8.48
N SER A 6 -10.10 -7.64 -7.24
CA SER A 6 -8.71 -7.91 -6.86
C SER A 6 -8.33 -9.37 -7.09
N VAL A 7 -9.21 -10.32 -6.75
CA VAL A 7 -9.00 -11.76 -6.98
C VAL A 7 -8.95 -12.11 -8.47
N GLU A 8 -9.86 -11.55 -9.28
CA GLU A 8 -9.82 -11.81 -10.73
C GLU A 8 -8.59 -11.15 -11.38
N LEU A 9 -8.21 -9.95 -10.97
CA LEU A 9 -6.99 -9.28 -11.43
C LEU A 9 -5.73 -10.11 -11.11
N ALA A 10 -5.60 -10.64 -9.88
CA ALA A 10 -4.50 -11.51 -9.49
C ALA A 10 -4.40 -12.76 -10.38
N LYS A 11 -5.53 -13.38 -10.72
CA LYS A 11 -5.58 -14.56 -11.61
C LYS A 11 -5.12 -14.20 -13.02
N ASP A 12 -5.59 -13.08 -13.56
CA ASP A 12 -5.25 -12.64 -14.91
C ASP A 12 -3.78 -12.22 -15.00
N TRP A 13 -3.29 -11.44 -14.03
CA TRP A 13 -1.89 -11.04 -13.92
C TRP A 13 -0.96 -12.25 -13.89
N ARG A 14 -1.27 -13.27 -13.07
CA ARG A 14 -0.47 -14.50 -12.97
C ARG A 14 -0.39 -15.29 -14.28
N LYS A 15 -1.46 -15.26 -15.09
CA LYS A 15 -1.53 -15.97 -16.38
C LYS A 15 -0.85 -15.19 -17.50
N ASP A 16 -0.84 -13.88 -17.43
CA ASP A 16 -0.26 -13.03 -18.46
C ASP A 16 1.26 -13.19 -18.53
N ARG A 17 1.77 -13.54 -19.72
CA ARG A 17 3.18 -13.83 -19.94
C ARG A 17 4.08 -12.61 -19.70
N ALA A 18 3.60 -11.40 -20.01
CA ALA A 18 4.36 -10.17 -19.83
C ALA A 18 4.32 -9.71 -18.37
N LEU A 19 3.16 -9.82 -17.72
CA LEU A 19 2.95 -9.24 -16.39
C LEU A 19 3.46 -10.13 -15.24
N ARG A 20 3.43 -11.46 -15.40
CA ARG A 20 3.81 -12.40 -14.31
C ARG A 20 5.26 -12.31 -13.82
N HIS A 21 6.13 -11.65 -14.58
CA HIS A 21 7.54 -11.45 -14.23
C HIS A 21 7.80 -10.11 -13.52
N LEU A 22 6.75 -9.29 -13.35
CA LEU A 22 6.85 -8.07 -12.56
C LEU A 22 6.94 -8.42 -11.08
N GLU A 23 8.00 -7.97 -10.44
CA GLU A 23 8.15 -8.01 -8.97
C GLU A 23 7.35 -6.90 -8.27
N ALA A 24 6.65 -6.08 -9.06
CA ALA A 24 5.81 -5.00 -8.56
C ALA A 24 4.59 -5.55 -7.80
N MET A 25 4.25 -4.89 -6.71
CA MET A 25 3.01 -5.07 -5.97
C MET A 25 2.06 -3.90 -6.26
N LEU A 26 0.76 -4.14 -6.16
CA LEU A 26 -0.29 -3.13 -6.33
C LEU A 26 -1.07 -3.02 -5.02
N ILE A 27 -1.36 -1.79 -4.58
CA ILE A 27 -2.35 -1.52 -3.54
C ILE A 27 -3.62 -1.01 -4.20
N VAL A 28 -4.76 -1.58 -3.85
CA VAL A 28 -6.09 -1.09 -4.24
C VAL A 28 -6.94 -0.88 -2.99
N ALA A 29 -7.72 0.19 -2.94
CA ALA A 29 -8.56 0.49 -1.78
C ALA A 29 -9.89 1.12 -2.20
N ASP A 30 -10.93 0.87 -1.40
CA ASP A 30 -12.19 1.60 -1.40
C ASP A 30 -12.57 1.95 0.06
N ALA A 31 -13.73 2.56 0.27
CA ALA A 31 -14.20 2.95 1.60
C ALA A 31 -14.46 1.75 2.54
N LYS A 32 -14.39 0.50 2.06
CA LYS A 32 -14.69 -0.72 2.81
C LYS A 32 -13.46 -1.59 3.06
N GLY A 33 -12.43 -1.52 2.22
CA GLY A 33 -11.25 -2.37 2.39
C GLY A 33 -10.07 -1.96 1.52
N THR A 34 -8.90 -2.44 1.93
CA THR A 34 -7.59 -2.24 1.29
C THR A 34 -7.01 -3.60 0.95
N PHE A 35 -6.48 -3.78 -0.27
CA PHE A 35 -5.90 -5.04 -0.71
C PHE A 35 -4.54 -4.82 -1.37
N LEU A 36 -3.58 -5.67 -1.01
CA LEU A 36 -2.32 -5.84 -1.72
C LEU A 36 -2.47 -6.97 -2.74
N VAL A 37 -2.12 -6.71 -3.99
CA VAL A 37 -2.19 -7.66 -5.12
C VAL A 37 -0.80 -7.84 -5.72
N SER A 38 -0.41 -9.09 -6.01
CA SER A 38 0.89 -9.42 -6.60
C SER A 38 0.76 -10.16 -7.93
N GLY A 39 1.81 -10.09 -8.77
CA GLY A 39 1.90 -10.87 -10.01
C GLY A 39 2.01 -12.39 -9.82
N ASN A 40 2.31 -12.85 -8.59
CA ASN A 40 2.28 -14.27 -8.22
C ASN A 40 0.85 -14.79 -7.97
N GLY A 41 -0.14 -13.89 -7.98
CA GLY A 41 -1.54 -14.19 -7.75
C GLY A 41 -1.97 -14.08 -6.29
N ASP A 42 -1.20 -13.38 -5.46
CA ASP A 42 -1.56 -13.14 -4.06
C ASP A 42 -2.56 -11.99 -3.96
N VAL A 43 -3.53 -12.13 -3.06
CA VAL A 43 -4.44 -11.06 -2.62
C VAL A 43 -4.47 -11.06 -1.11
N ILE A 44 -3.98 -9.98 -0.50
CA ILE A 44 -3.80 -9.87 0.94
C ILE A 44 -4.56 -8.65 1.44
N GLU A 45 -5.41 -8.82 2.44
CA GLU A 45 -6.08 -7.76 3.18
C GLU A 45 -5.34 -7.56 4.52
N PRO A 46 -4.86 -6.35 4.85
CA PRO A 46 -4.15 -6.09 6.10
C PRO A 46 -5.14 -5.99 7.28
N ASP A 47 -4.82 -6.64 8.40
CA ASP A 47 -5.68 -6.62 9.61
C ASP A 47 -5.88 -5.21 10.20
N ASP A 48 -4.90 -4.33 10.03
CA ASP A 48 -4.94 -2.95 10.54
C ASP A 48 -5.37 -1.92 9.47
N GLY A 49 -5.83 -2.39 8.31
CA GLY A 49 -6.29 -1.54 7.22
C GLY A 49 -5.19 -0.76 6.50
N MET A 50 -3.91 -0.94 6.87
CA MET A 50 -2.78 -0.21 6.31
C MET A 50 -1.89 -1.08 5.44
N CYS A 51 -1.49 -0.54 4.30
CA CYS A 51 -0.53 -1.16 3.39
C CYS A 51 0.48 -0.13 2.92
N ALA A 52 1.70 -0.60 2.67
CA ALA A 52 2.74 0.19 2.01
C ALA A 52 3.58 -0.72 1.12
N ILE A 53 4.00 -0.20 -0.03
CA ILE A 53 4.84 -0.89 -1.01
C ILE A 53 5.98 0.02 -1.43
N GLY A 54 6.97 -0.53 -2.15
CA GLY A 54 8.12 0.22 -2.64
C GLY A 54 9.27 0.29 -1.63
N SER A 55 10.34 0.99 -2.02
CA SER A 55 11.62 1.04 -1.30
C SER A 55 11.51 1.60 0.12
N GLY A 56 10.65 2.58 0.34
CA GLY A 56 10.36 3.16 1.66
C GLY A 56 9.17 2.53 2.39
N GLY A 57 8.57 1.47 1.85
CA GLY A 57 7.28 0.95 2.31
C GLY A 57 7.31 0.47 3.76
N SER A 58 8.36 -0.23 4.17
CA SER A 58 8.49 -0.75 5.54
C SER A 58 8.58 0.37 6.59
N TYR A 59 9.32 1.45 6.30
CA TYR A 59 9.44 2.60 7.19
C TYR A 59 8.12 3.36 7.30
N ALA A 60 7.46 3.60 6.16
CA ALA A 60 6.16 4.26 6.12
C ALA A 60 5.11 3.45 6.90
N LEU A 61 5.03 2.12 6.69
CA LEU A 61 4.09 1.27 7.40
C LEU A 61 4.34 1.25 8.92
N ALA A 62 5.61 1.18 9.34
CA ALA A 62 5.96 1.22 10.75
C ALA A 62 5.55 2.56 11.41
N ALA A 63 5.83 3.69 10.74
CA ALA A 63 5.44 5.01 11.20
C ALA A 63 3.91 5.15 11.27
N ALA A 64 3.20 4.76 10.21
CA ALA A 64 1.75 4.82 10.14
C ALA A 64 1.07 4.01 11.27
N ARG A 65 1.57 2.80 11.53
CA ARG A 65 1.13 1.95 12.65
C ARG A 65 1.31 2.59 14.01
N ALA A 66 2.44 3.25 14.24
CA ALA A 66 2.69 3.96 15.49
C ALA A 66 1.76 5.17 15.64
N LEU A 67 1.61 5.96 14.58
CA LEU A 67 0.74 7.15 14.58
C LEU A 67 -0.72 6.77 14.81
N LEU A 68 -1.23 5.73 14.15
CA LEU A 68 -2.61 5.27 14.33
C LEU A 68 -2.89 4.86 15.79
N LYS A 69 -1.92 4.20 16.44
CA LYS A 69 -2.09 3.71 17.82
C LYS A 69 -1.97 4.80 18.89
N HIS A 70 -1.21 5.86 18.61
CA HIS A 70 -0.77 6.79 19.65
C HIS A 70 -1.19 8.24 19.42
N THR A 71 -1.98 8.51 18.38
CA THR A 71 -2.44 9.86 18.06
C THR A 71 -3.93 9.90 17.73
N LYS A 72 -4.45 11.09 17.46
CA LYS A 72 -5.81 11.32 16.95
C LYS A 72 -5.80 11.85 15.51
N LEU A 73 -4.70 11.62 14.80
CA LEU A 73 -4.54 12.08 13.42
C LEU A 73 -5.55 11.38 12.50
N THR A 74 -6.00 12.10 11.49
CA THR A 74 -6.82 11.58 10.40
C THR A 74 -6.00 10.66 9.50
N ALA A 75 -6.66 9.84 8.68
CA ALA A 75 -5.98 8.95 7.73
C ALA A 75 -5.02 9.70 6.79
N LYS A 76 -5.43 10.89 6.33
CA LYS A 76 -4.62 11.80 5.51
C LYS A 76 -3.35 12.25 6.22
N GLU A 77 -3.48 12.72 7.45
CA GLU A 77 -2.35 13.18 8.27
C GLU A 77 -1.40 12.02 8.60
N ILE A 78 -1.93 10.83 8.89
CA ILE A 78 -1.13 9.61 9.11
C ILE A 78 -0.33 9.25 7.85
N ALA A 79 -0.98 9.21 6.69
CA ALA A 79 -0.32 8.89 5.42
C ALA A 79 0.78 9.92 5.08
N GLN A 80 0.48 11.21 5.27
CA GLN A 80 1.43 12.30 5.05
C GLN A 80 2.66 12.19 5.95
N GLU A 81 2.45 12.02 7.26
CA GLU A 81 3.52 12.00 8.24
C GLU A 81 4.35 10.71 8.14
N ALA A 82 3.72 9.57 7.85
CA ALA A 82 4.41 8.32 7.59
C ALA A 82 5.33 8.40 6.37
N MET A 83 4.86 9.02 5.28
CA MET A 83 5.67 9.25 4.08
C MET A 83 6.82 10.24 4.34
N ARG A 84 6.57 11.30 5.12
CA ARG A 84 7.62 12.23 5.55
C ARG A 84 8.72 11.50 6.31
N ILE A 85 8.37 10.70 7.32
CA ILE A 85 9.34 9.90 8.09
C ILE A 85 10.10 8.93 7.18
N SER A 86 9.40 8.27 6.24
CA SER A 86 10.05 7.37 5.28
C SER A 86 11.07 8.10 4.38
N SER A 87 10.76 9.32 3.95
CA SER A 87 11.66 10.14 3.13
C SER A 87 12.93 10.59 3.86
N GLU A 88 12.92 10.63 5.20
CA GLU A 88 14.07 10.99 6.02
C GLU A 88 14.98 9.78 6.29
N ILE A 89 14.49 8.55 6.09
CA ILE A 89 15.20 7.30 6.38
C ILE A 89 15.65 6.60 5.10
N CYS A 90 14.76 6.48 4.10
CA CYS A 90 15.03 5.72 2.89
C CYS A 90 15.65 6.60 1.82
N ILE A 91 16.90 6.30 1.42
CA ILE A 91 17.62 7.03 0.37
C ILE A 91 16.93 7.03 -1.01
N PHE A 92 15.95 6.14 -1.22
CA PHE A 92 15.16 6.03 -2.44
C PHE A 92 13.77 6.66 -2.34
N THR A 93 13.44 7.30 -1.22
CA THR A 93 12.16 8.00 -0.99
C THR A 93 12.45 9.47 -0.72
N ASN A 94 11.77 10.38 -1.40
CA ASN A 94 11.96 11.82 -1.21
C ASN A 94 10.72 12.46 -0.56
N ALA A 95 10.82 13.75 -0.23
CA ALA A 95 9.75 14.50 0.44
C ALA A 95 8.68 15.06 -0.53
N ASN A 96 8.71 14.67 -1.81
CA ASN A 96 7.72 15.08 -2.81
C ASN A 96 6.74 13.93 -3.04
N PHE A 97 5.56 14.00 -2.42
CA PHE A 97 4.53 12.98 -2.55
C PHE A 97 3.16 13.61 -2.82
N THR A 98 2.30 12.85 -3.51
CA THR A 98 0.90 13.18 -3.75
C THR A 98 0.04 12.37 -2.80
N ILE A 99 -1.03 12.99 -2.29
CA ILE A 99 -2.00 12.34 -1.42
C ILE A 99 -3.36 12.42 -2.09
N GLU A 100 -4.00 11.27 -2.23
CA GLU A 100 -5.36 11.12 -2.77
C GLU A 100 -6.29 10.60 -1.67
N GLU A 101 -7.57 10.97 -1.74
CA GLU A 101 -8.63 10.58 -0.80
C GLU A 101 -9.90 10.13 -1.55
N LEU A 102 -10.73 9.32 -0.89
CA LEU A 102 -11.96 8.73 -1.46
C LEU A 102 -13.21 9.57 -1.18
#